data_AF-A0A4Y2KJ57-F1
#
_entry.id   AF-A0A4Y2KJ57-F1
#
_cell.length_a   1.000
_cell.length_b   1.000
_cell.length_c   1.000
_cell.angle_alpha   90.00
_cell.angle_beta   90.00
_cell.angle_gamma   90.00
#
_symmetry.space_group_name_H-M   'P 1'
#
loop_
_entity.id
_entity.type
_entity.pdbx_description
1 polymer ?
#
loop_
_entity_poly.entity_id
_entity_poly.type
_entity_poly.pdbx_seq_one_letter_code
_entity_poly.pdbx_strand_id
1 'polypeptide(L)'
;MLNNANIDIELISYLATDKFLVALQRFVGRRGLPHTVYTDNATTLRAANRELISLWNILTSTKVQQFYAINDIKWKFIVSRAAWWGGWWERLIGLTKQCLRKSLDQALLDE
;
A
#
# COMPACT_ATOMS: atom_id res chain seq x y z
N MET A 1 -13.12 -10.85 18.83
CA MET A 1 -12.24 -10.72 17.65
C MET A 1 -12.86 -9.70 16.72
N LEU A 2 -12.41 -8.45 16.74
CA LEU A 2 -12.87 -7.43 15.79
C LEU A 2 -12.14 -7.67 14.47
N ASN A 3 -12.88 -8.04 13.43
CA ASN A 3 -12.37 -8.06 12.05
C ASN A 3 -12.08 -6.60 11.62
N ASN A 4 -10.88 -6.12 11.90
CA ASN A 4 -10.48 -4.75 11.59
C ASN A 4 -10.09 -4.62 10.11
N ALA A 5 -11.07 -4.49 9.22
CA ALA A 5 -10.85 -4.04 7.85
C ALA A 5 -10.67 -2.51 7.82
N ASN A 6 -9.47 -2.05 8.18
CA ASN A 6 -9.14 -0.62 8.20
C ASN A 6 -8.66 -0.16 6.82
N ILE A 7 -9.14 1.01 6.39
CA ILE A 7 -8.75 1.65 5.13
C ILE A 7 -7.88 2.87 5.49
N ASP A 8 -6.67 2.94 4.93
CA ASP A 8 -5.78 4.12 5.00
C ASP A 8 -5.72 4.73 3.60
N ILE A 9 -6.00 6.02 3.50
CA ILE A 9 -5.99 6.76 2.22
C ILE A 9 -4.94 7.83 2.35
N GLU A 10 -3.92 7.78 1.50
CA GLU A 10 -2.88 8.81 1.43
C GLU A 10 -2.92 9.48 0.06
N LEU A 11 -3.01 10.81 0.05
CA LEU A 11 -2.99 11.60 -1.16
C LEU A 11 -1.54 11.79 -1.64
N ILE A 12 -1.29 11.46 -2.90
CA ILE A 12 0.02 11.59 -3.54
C ILE A 12 -0.17 12.42 -4.82
N SER A 13 0.66 13.43 -5.02
CA SER A 13 0.54 14.37 -6.15
C SER A 13 0.76 13.74 -7.52
N TYR A 14 1.58 12.69 -7.62
CA TYR A 14 1.83 11.95 -8.85
C TYR A 14 2.26 10.52 -8.55
N LEU A 15 1.91 9.59 -9.43
CA LEU A 15 2.26 8.17 -9.29
C LEU A 15 3.69 7.92 -9.79
N ALA A 16 4.65 8.13 -8.90
CA ALA A 16 6.05 7.76 -9.11
C ALA A 16 6.56 6.86 -7.98
N THR A 17 7.64 6.13 -8.27
CA THR A 17 8.25 5.16 -7.36
C THR A 17 8.74 5.80 -6.06
N ASP A 18 9.43 6.94 -6.15
CA ASP A 18 9.94 7.69 -4.98
C ASP A 18 8.80 8.14 -4.06
N LYS A 19 7.73 8.69 -4.63
CA LYS A 19 6.57 9.15 -3.87
C LYS A 19 5.83 8.01 -3.20
N PHE A 20 5.69 6.89 -3.89
CA PHE A 20 5.10 5.70 -3.33
C PHE A 20 5.93 5.15 -2.16
N LEU A 21 7.26 5.12 -2.26
CA LEU A 21 8.12 4.65 -1.17
C LEU A 21 8.01 5.53 0.09
N VAL A 22 7.93 6.85 -0.08
CA VAL A 22 7.71 7.77 1.05
C VAL A 22 6.34 7.55 1.71
N ALA A 23 5.29 7.36 0.91
CA ALA A 23 3.96 7.02 1.42
C ALA A 23 3.97 5.68 2.17
N LEU A 24 4.65 4.67 1.63
CA LEU A 24 4.81 3.37 2.29
C LEU A 24 5.56 3.49 3.62
N GLN A 25 6.62 4.31 3.68
CA GLN A 25 7.35 4.56 4.92
C GLN A 25 6.45 5.20 5.99
N ARG A 26 5.61 6.17 5.61
CA ARG A 26 4.63 6.79 6.52
C ARG A 26 3.58 5.79 6.98
N PHE A 27 3.06 4.96 6.06
CA PHE A 27 2.13 3.89 6.39
C PHE A 27 2.73 2.94 7.43
N VAL A 28 3.96 2.47 7.21
CA VAL A 28 4.67 1.59 8.15
C VAL A 28 4.91 2.28 9.49
N GLY A 29 5.27 3.57 9.49
CA GLY A 29 5.44 4.33 10.72
C GLY A 29 4.14 4.48 11.53
N ARG A 30 2.98 4.56 10.87
CA ARG A 30 1.67 4.69 11.53
C ARG A 30 1.03 3.36 11.93
N ARG A 31 1.20 2.31 11.11
CA ARG A 31 0.46 1.03 11.22
C ARG A 31 1.34 -0.17 11.57
N GLY A 32 2.65 -0.01 11.54
CA GLY A 32 3.62 -1.10 11.62
C GLY A 32 3.92 -1.74 10.27
N LEU A 33 4.94 -2.61 10.26
CA LEU A 33 5.35 -3.34 9.06
C LEU A 33 4.30 -4.39 8.69
N PRO A 34 3.75 -4.37 7.46
CA PRO A 34 2.84 -5.41 7.02
C PRO A 34 3.60 -6.71 6.75
N HIS A 35 3.04 -7.85 7.18
CA HIS A 35 3.62 -9.16 6.83
C HIS A 35 3.42 -9.50 5.34
N THR A 36 2.34 -9.05 4.69
CA THR A 36 2.11 -9.31 3.26
C THR A 36 1.58 -8.06 2.58
N VAL A 37 2.16 -7.71 1.44
CA VAL A 37 1.74 -6.60 0.60
C VAL A 37 1.23 -7.17 -0.72
N TYR A 38 -0.02 -6.85 -1.08
CA TYR A 38 -0.59 -7.18 -2.38
C TYR A 38 -0.65 -5.93 -3.24
N THR A 39 -0.09 -5.99 -4.45
CA THR A 39 -0.15 -4.89 -5.42
C THR A 39 -0.56 -5.37 -6.80
N ASP A 40 -1.10 -4.46 -7.61
CA ASP A 40 -1.25 -4.69 -9.04
C ASP A 40 0.11 -4.74 -9.77
N ASN A 41 0.07 -5.05 -11.06
CA ASN A 41 1.26 -5.20 -11.90
C ASN A 41 1.81 -3.88 -12.45
N ALA A 42 1.44 -2.72 -11.89
CA ALA A 42 1.94 -1.43 -12.33
C ALA A 42 3.47 -1.38 -12.29
N THR A 43 4.06 -0.76 -13.32
CA THR A 43 5.51 -0.63 -13.48
C THR A 43 6.15 0.12 -12.31
N THR A 44 5.46 1.14 -11.79
CA THR A 44 5.87 1.94 -10.62
C THR A 44 6.00 1.10 -9.36
N LEU A 45 5.05 0.19 -9.12
CA LEU A 45 5.04 -0.72 -7.96
C LEU A 45 6.09 -1.82 -8.10
N ARG A 46 6.32 -2.31 -9.33
CA ARG A 46 7.43 -3.25 -9.61
C ARG A 46 8.79 -2.59 -9.37
N ALA A 47 8.96 -1.34 -9.79
CA ALA A 47 10.17 -0.56 -9.52
C ALA A 47 10.36 -0.32 -8.01
N ALA A 48 9.30 0.07 -7.30
CA ALA A 48 9.34 0.25 -5.84
C ALA A 48 9.77 -1.03 -5.11
N ASN A 49 9.21 -2.18 -5.48
CA ASN A 49 9.61 -3.47 -4.91
C ASN A 49 11.10 -3.78 -5.16
N ARG A 50 11.63 -3.46 -6.36
CA ARG A 50 13.06 -3.64 -6.66
C ARG A 50 13.94 -2.73 -5.80
N GLU A 51 13.57 -1.46 -5.65
CA GLU A 51 14.32 -0.52 -4.82
C GLU A 51 14.30 -0.93 -3.35
N LEU A 52 13.16 -1.38 -2.82
CA LEU A 52 13.06 -1.95 -1.48
C LEU A 52 14.01 -3.12 -1.29
N ILE A 53 13.97 -4.12 -2.19
CA ILE A 53 14.88 -5.27 -2.15
C ILE A 53 16.36 -4.81 -2.19
N SER A 54 16.69 -3.85 -3.05
CA SER A 54 18.05 -3.31 -3.16
C SER A 54 18.50 -2.61 -1.88
N LEU A 55 17.67 -1.74 -1.30
CA LEU A 55 17.95 -1.06 -0.04
C LEU A 55 18.15 -2.07 1.10
N TRP A 56 17.36 -3.15 1.12
CA TRP A 56 17.50 -4.21 2.11
C TRP A 56 18.79 -5.00 1.98
N ASN A 57 19.21 -5.31 0.74
CA ASN A 57 20.50 -5.95 0.47
C ASN A 57 21.69 -5.07 0.88
N ILE A 58 21.53 -3.74 0.87
CA ILE A 58 22.57 -2.80 1.32
C ILE A 58 22.58 -2.69 2.85
N LEU A 59 21.40 -2.69 3.49
CA LEU A 59 21.22 -2.58 4.94
C LEU A 59 21.49 -3.90 5.69
N THR A 60 22.02 -4.92 5.02
CA THR A 60 22.28 -6.26 5.53
C THR A 60 23.46 -6.29 6.52
N SER A 61 23.32 -5.58 7.63
CA SER A 61 24.03 -5.84 8.89
C SER A 61 23.35 -7.03 9.58
N THR A 62 24.13 -7.87 10.25
CA THR A 62 23.68 -9.13 10.90
C THR A 62 22.46 -8.98 11.83
N LYS A 63 22.22 -7.78 12.39
CA LYS A 63 21.05 -7.49 13.23
C LYS A 63 19.74 -7.29 12.44
N VAL A 64 19.82 -6.74 11.23
CA VAL A 64 18.64 -6.48 10.38
C VAL A 64 18.13 -7.77 9.75
N GLN A 65 19.04 -8.70 9.40
CA GLN A 65 18.66 -10.04 8.94
C GLN A 65 17.86 -10.82 10.00
N GLN A 66 18.24 -10.75 11.27
CA GLN A 66 17.51 -11.45 12.34
C GLN A 66 16.11 -10.88 12.52
N PHE A 67 15.95 -9.56 12.48
CA PHE A 67 14.64 -8.91 12.55
C PHE A 67 13.73 -9.29 11.36
N TYR A 68 14.28 -9.42 10.16
CA TYR A 68 13.50 -9.76 8.97
C TYR A 68 13.27 -11.26 8.76
N ALA A 69 14.22 -12.13 9.14
CA ALA A 69 13.99 -13.58 9.22
C ALA A 69 12.81 -13.91 10.14
N ILE A 70 12.55 -13.05 11.14
CA ILE A 70 11.42 -13.14 12.07
C ILE A 70 10.13 -12.51 11.47
N ASN A 71 10.21 -11.54 10.56
CA ASN A 71 9.05 -10.73 10.10
C ASN A 71 8.65 -10.88 8.61
N ASP A 72 9.40 -11.64 7.80
CA ASP A 72 9.12 -12.13 6.42
C ASP A 72 8.06 -11.35 5.62
N ILE A 73 8.37 -10.10 5.23
CA ILE A 73 7.45 -9.30 4.42
C ILE A 73 7.32 -9.90 3.02
N LYS A 74 6.15 -10.45 2.71
CA LYS A 74 5.83 -11.06 1.41
C LYS A 74 5.21 -10.05 0.48
N TRP A 75 5.95 -9.63 -0.54
CA TRP A 75 5.37 -8.86 -1.64
C TRP A 75 4.77 -9.80 -2.70
N LYS A 76 3.47 -9.65 -2.97
CA LYS A 76 2.74 -10.45 -3.95
C LYS A 76 2.10 -9.56 -5.00
N PHE A 77 2.40 -9.84 -6.26
CA PHE A 77 1.74 -9.21 -7.38
C PHE A 77 0.50 -10.02 -7.75
N ILE A 78 -0.66 -9.36 -7.81
CA ILE A 78 -1.90 -10.04 -8.24
C ILE A 78 -1.80 -10.43 -9.71
N VAL A 79 -2.37 -11.59 -10.04
CA VAL A 79 -2.44 -12.06 -11.43
C VAL A 79 -3.38 -11.14 -12.20
N SER A 80 -2.91 -10.60 -13.33
CA SER A 80 -3.74 -9.85 -14.27
C SER A 80 -4.91 -10.75 -14.72
N ARG A 81 -6.16 -10.34 -14.41
CA ARG A 81 -7.43 -11.08 -14.66
C ARG A 81 -7.89 -12.10 -13.60
N ALA A 82 -7.43 -12.05 -12.35
CA ALA A 82 -8.13 -12.76 -11.29
C ALA A 82 -9.49 -12.08 -11.00
N ALA A 83 -10.54 -12.45 -11.76
CA ALA A 83 -11.85 -11.78 -11.77
C ALA A 83 -12.48 -11.64 -10.36
N TRP A 84 -12.24 -12.62 -9.48
CA TRP A 84 -12.76 -12.60 -8.11
C TRP A 84 -12.02 -11.60 -7.19
N TRP A 85 -10.71 -11.41 -7.36
CA TRP A 85 -9.97 -10.36 -6.64
C TRP A 85 -10.34 -8.96 -7.14
N GLY A 86 -10.50 -8.82 -8.46
CA GLY A 86 -10.84 -7.54 -9.09
C GLY A 86 -12.12 -6.94 -8.53
N GLY A 87 -13.20 -7.73 -8.45
CA GLY A 87 -14.50 -7.22 -8.01
C GLY A 87 -14.55 -6.73 -6.56
N TRP A 88 -13.75 -7.30 -5.64
CA TRP A 88 -13.71 -6.83 -4.25
C TRP A 88 -12.99 -5.48 -4.16
N TRP A 89 -11.81 -5.36 -4.77
CA TRP A 89 -11.05 -4.11 -4.79
C TRP A 89 -11.78 -2.99 -5.53
N GLU A 90 -12.41 -3.28 -6.68
CA GLU A 90 -13.20 -2.32 -7.44
C GLU A 90 -14.37 -1.78 -6.62
N ARG A 91 -15.10 -2.67 -5.91
CA ARG A 91 -16.20 -2.26 -5.04
C ARG A 91 -15.70 -1.40 -3.89
N LEU A 92 -14.60 -1.77 -3.24
CA LEU A 92 -14.00 -1.00 -2.17
C LEU A 92 -13.60 0.40 -2.63
N ILE A 93 -12.87 0.50 -3.75
CA ILE A 93 -12.46 1.77 -4.34
C ILE A 93 -13.68 2.61 -4.75
N GLY A 94 -14.72 1.98 -5.30
CA GLY A 94 -15.98 2.65 -5.64
C GLY A 94 -16.65 3.28 -4.43
N LEU A 95 -16.78 2.53 -3.33
CA LEU A 95 -17.32 3.05 -2.06
C LEU A 95 -16.46 4.19 -1.51
N THR A 96 -15.14 4.03 -1.49
CA THR A 96 -14.22 5.08 -1.04
C THR A 96 -14.38 6.37 -1.84
N LYS A 97 -14.43 6.28 -3.18
CA LYS A 97 -14.64 7.45 -4.05
C LYS A 97 -15.99 8.11 -3.79
N GLN A 98 -17.04 7.33 -3.59
CA GLN A 98 -18.37 7.86 -3.31
C GLN A 98 -18.42 8.61 -1.97
N CYS A 99 -17.81 8.05 -0.92
CA CYS A 99 -17.71 8.71 0.38
C CYS A 99 -16.91 10.01 0.29
N LEU A 100 -15.73 9.97 -0.35
CA LEU A 100 -14.89 11.16 -0.54
C LEU A 100 -15.63 12.26 -1.28
N ARG A 101 -16.34 11.93 -2.37
CA ARG A 101 -17.13 12.91 -3.12
C ARG A 101 -18.21 13.55 -2.26
N LYS A 102 -18.99 12.75 -1.51
CA LYS A 102 -20.02 13.29 -0.62
C LYS A 102 -19.46 14.20 0.46
N SER A 103 -18.35 13.83 1.09
CA SER A 103 -17.72 14.64 2.12
C SER A 103 -17.15 15.95 1.58
N LEU A 104 -16.56 15.93 0.38
CA LEU A 104 -16.05 17.14 -0.28
C LEU A 104 -17.19 18.03 -0.77
N ASP A 105 -18.24 17.46 -1.36
CA ASP A 105 -19.43 18.20 -1.80
C ASP A 105 -20.11 18.89 -0.61
N GLN A 106 -20.19 18.24 0.56
CA GLN A 106 -20.69 18.87 1.79
C GLN A 106 -19.77 20.00 2.28
N ALA A 107 -18.46 19.78 2.34
CA ALA A 107 -17.51 20.80 2.79
C ALA A 107 -17.49 22.05 1.89
N LEU A 108 -17.74 21.90 0.59
CA LEU A 108 -17.83 23.00 -0.38
C LEU A 108 -19.17 23.76 -0.33
N LEU A 109 -20.23 23.13 0.21
CA LEU A 109 -21.54 23.77 0.37
C LEU A 109 -21.67 24.54 1.69
N ASP A 110 -20.77 24.27 2.64
CA ASP A 110 -20.68 24.95 3.94
C ASP A 110 -19.74 26.18 3.89
N GLU A 111 -19.20 26.53 2.70
CA GLU A 111 -18.51 27.80 2.37
C GLU A 111 -19.40 28.74 1.56
#